data_AF-F0X2X6-F1
#
_entry.id   AF-F0X2X6-F1
#
_cell.length_a   1.000
_cell.length_b   1.000
_cell.length_c   1.000
_cell.angle_alpha   90.00
_cell.angle_beta   90.00
_cell.angle_gamma   90.00
#
_symmetry.space_group_name_H-M   'P 1'
#
loop_
_entity.id
_entity.type
_entity.pdbx_description
1 polymer ?
#
loop_
_entity_poly.entity_id
_entity_poly.type
_entity_poly.pdbx_seq_one_letter_code
_entity_poly.pdbx_strand_id
1 'polypeptide(L)'
;MSIFSGFHDEASVWAKGPSLFNTISPLNDLLDSNQFTLEQLLQQDDLIQEVKTRNEKLLEFLSQEHIILKLVEYVTKPAQNPQDDIELLKYPYVSCEVLCCDIMSITDILATASNGKIVGVFLEFLDLPAPLNPLLCGYFEKVTLNGYSLSSLIGSRD
;
A
#
# COMPACT_ATOMS: atom_id res chain seq x y z
N MET A 1 3.59 -14.11 -45.77
CA MET A 1 4.42 -12.90 -45.56
C MET A 1 3.88 -12.19 -44.34
N SER A 2 4.79 -11.81 -43.45
CA SER A 2 4.56 -11.40 -42.06
C SER A 2 3.72 -10.13 -41.90
N ILE A 3 2.75 -10.17 -40.99
CA ILE A 3 2.07 -9.00 -40.44
C ILE A 3 2.38 -8.92 -38.94
N PHE A 4 3.62 -8.58 -38.61
CA PHE A 4 3.95 -8.20 -37.23
C PHE A 4 5.07 -7.18 -37.28
N SER A 5 4.75 -5.93 -36.96
CA SER A 5 5.73 -4.88 -36.69
C SER A 5 5.14 -3.92 -35.68
N GLY A 6 5.74 -3.88 -34.48
CA GLY A 6 5.62 -2.74 -33.59
C GLY A 6 5.05 -2.99 -32.19
N PHE A 7 5.50 -4.04 -31.48
CA PHE A 7 5.57 -3.91 -30.02
C PHE A 7 6.92 -3.26 -29.70
N HIS A 8 6.89 -1.99 -29.32
CA HIS A 8 8.03 -1.36 -28.67
C HIS A 8 8.15 -1.93 -27.27
N ASP A 9 9.38 -2.34 -26.93
CA ASP A 9 9.92 -2.66 -25.62
C ASP A 9 9.13 -2.07 -24.43
N GLU A 10 8.35 -2.91 -23.76
CA GLU A 10 7.89 -2.68 -22.38
C GLU A 10 8.68 -3.59 -21.41
N ALA A 11 9.97 -3.74 -21.68
CA ALA A 11 10.88 -4.49 -20.84
C ALA A 11 11.67 -3.54 -19.92
N SER A 12 11.31 -3.60 -18.64
CA SER A 12 12.21 -3.31 -17.51
C SER A 12 12.51 -1.83 -17.18
N VAL A 13 11.52 -1.17 -16.57
CA VAL A 13 11.78 -0.01 -15.70
C VAL A 13 12.32 -0.46 -14.32
N TRP A 14 12.05 -1.71 -13.94
CA TRP A 14 12.32 -2.26 -12.60
C TRP A 14 13.57 -3.16 -12.50
N ALA A 15 14.25 -3.47 -13.61
CA ALA A 15 15.51 -4.24 -13.54
C ALA A 15 16.71 -3.37 -13.93
N LYS A 16 17.32 -2.72 -12.94
CA LYS A 16 18.73 -2.33 -13.00
C LYS A 16 19.48 -2.79 -11.76
N GLY A 17 20.04 -4.00 -11.88
CA GLY A 17 21.36 -4.34 -11.35
C GLY A 17 21.40 -5.06 -9.98
N PRO A 18 22.28 -6.06 -9.80
CA PRO A 18 22.38 -6.84 -8.57
C PRO A 18 23.31 -6.17 -7.56
N SER A 19 22.87 -6.02 -6.31
CA SER A 19 23.76 -5.81 -5.17
C SER A 19 23.90 -7.12 -4.41
N LEU A 20 25.02 -7.79 -4.65
CA LEU A 20 25.45 -9.01 -4.00
C LEU A 20 26.07 -8.68 -2.63
N PHE A 21 25.49 -9.25 -1.56
CA PHE A 21 26.02 -9.48 -0.21
C PHE A 21 26.34 -8.26 0.71
N ASN A 22 25.49 -8.16 1.74
CA ASN A 22 25.68 -7.54 3.06
C ASN A 22 25.98 -6.03 3.13
N THR A 23 24.91 -5.25 3.20
CA THR A 23 24.93 -3.91 3.79
C THR A 23 23.68 -3.82 4.66
N ILE A 24 23.82 -3.28 5.87
CA ILE A 24 22.72 -3.05 6.81
C ILE A 24 21.53 -2.47 6.02
N SER A 25 20.34 -3.04 6.20
CA SER A 25 19.15 -2.57 5.50
C SER A 25 18.97 -1.06 5.82
N PRO A 26 18.93 -0.18 4.80
CA PRO A 26 18.74 1.26 5.04
C PRO A 26 17.44 1.53 5.80
N LEU A 27 16.47 0.62 5.71
CA LEU A 27 15.25 0.64 6.51
C LEU A 27 15.54 0.51 8.01
N ASN A 28 16.40 -0.41 8.43
CA ASN A 28 16.73 -0.57 9.85
C ASN A 28 17.47 0.64 10.42
N ASP A 29 18.40 1.23 9.66
CA ASP A 29 19.06 2.48 10.04
C ASP A 29 18.05 3.64 10.13
N LEU A 30 17.09 3.69 9.20
CA LEU A 30 16.01 4.67 9.21
C LEU A 30 15.11 4.49 10.43
N LEU A 31 14.71 3.26 10.75
CA LEU A 31 13.90 2.92 11.92
C LEU A 31 14.64 3.30 13.21
N ASP A 32 15.95 3.05 13.30
CA ASP A 32 16.76 3.40 14.47
C ASP A 32 16.91 4.91 14.69
N SER A 33 16.73 5.72 13.64
CA SER A 33 16.79 7.18 13.75
C SER A 33 15.58 7.79 14.49
N ASN A 34 14.45 7.08 14.57
CA ASN A 34 13.15 7.55 15.10
C ASN A 34 12.63 8.87 14.50
N GLN A 35 13.27 9.43 13.48
CA GLN A 35 12.93 10.71 12.85
C GLN A 35 12.74 10.52 11.36
N PHE A 36 11.67 9.79 11.00
CA PHE A 36 11.31 9.52 9.63
C PHE A 36 9.82 9.71 9.40
N THR A 37 9.42 9.81 8.14
CA THR A 37 8.01 9.86 7.73
C THR A 37 7.57 8.55 7.09
N LEU A 38 6.25 8.35 6.99
CA LEU A 38 5.69 7.20 6.27
C LEU A 38 6.17 7.17 4.82
N GLU A 39 6.23 8.34 4.16
CA GLU A 39 6.67 8.46 2.77
C GLU A 39 8.10 7.97 2.57
N GLN A 40 9.01 8.29 3.51
CA GLN A 40 10.39 7.80 3.46
C GLN A 40 10.47 6.28 3.60
N LEU A 41 9.60 5.68 4.43
CA LEU A 41 9.47 4.23 4.54
C LEU A 41 8.91 3.61 3.25
N LEU A 42 7.82 4.13 2.70
CA LEU A 42 7.20 3.62 1.47
C LEU A 42 8.13 3.68 0.25
N GLN A 43 9.18 4.49 0.30
CA GLN A 43 10.20 4.56 -0.74
C GLN A 43 11.28 3.48 -0.62
N GLN A 44 11.40 2.77 0.51
CA GLN A 44 12.40 1.71 0.69
C GLN A 44 12.00 0.42 -0.04
N ASP A 45 12.95 -0.19 -0.74
CA ASP A 45 12.69 -1.36 -1.58
C ASP A 45 12.54 -2.67 -0.79
N ASP A 46 13.08 -2.72 0.43
CA ASP A 46 13.00 -3.85 1.36
C ASP A 46 11.80 -3.79 2.31
N LEU A 47 11.01 -2.70 2.31
CA LEU A 47 9.89 -2.53 3.24
C LEU A 47 8.93 -3.71 3.23
N ILE A 48 8.48 -4.16 2.06
CA ILE A 48 7.53 -5.28 1.95
C ILE A 48 8.14 -6.58 2.46
N GLN A 49 9.44 -6.78 2.23
CA GLN A 49 10.14 -7.95 2.74
C GLN A 49 10.22 -7.91 4.27
N GLU A 50 10.55 -6.76 4.85
CA GLU A 50 10.67 -6.55 6.30
C GLU A 50 9.32 -6.68 7.03
N VAL A 51 8.21 -6.25 6.40
CA VAL A 51 6.85 -6.54 6.89
C VAL A 51 6.59 -8.04 6.92
N LYS A 52 6.93 -8.76 5.84
CA LYS A 52 6.73 -10.22 5.72
C LYS A 52 7.60 -11.02 6.69
N THR A 53 8.82 -10.56 6.97
CA THR A 53 9.70 -11.14 8.00
C THR A 53 9.37 -10.68 9.41
N ARG A 54 8.32 -9.87 9.58
CA ARG A 54 7.78 -9.40 10.86
C ARG A 54 8.78 -8.60 11.68
N ASN A 55 9.45 -7.64 11.05
CA ASN A 55 10.30 -6.68 11.75
C ASN A 55 9.49 -5.90 12.81
N GLU A 56 9.80 -6.11 14.10
CA GLU A 56 8.98 -5.61 15.22
C GLU A 56 8.85 -4.07 15.23
N LYS A 57 9.95 -3.35 14.98
CA LYS A 57 9.95 -1.87 14.96
C LYS A 57 9.11 -1.33 13.82
N LEU A 58 9.24 -1.94 12.65
CA LEU A 58 8.44 -1.58 11.48
C LEU A 58 6.95 -1.84 11.74
N LEU A 59 6.62 -3.01 12.29
CA LEU A 59 5.22 -3.37 12.59
C LEU A 59 4.64 -2.48 13.68
N GLU A 60 5.41 -2.10 14.70
CA GLU A 60 4.99 -1.15 15.72
C GLU A 60 4.65 0.22 15.11
N PHE A 61 5.45 0.70 14.16
CA PHE A 61 5.16 1.95 13.45
C PHE A 61 3.95 1.82 12.52
N LEU A 62 3.89 0.77 11.68
CA LEU A 62 2.81 0.59 10.71
C LEU A 62 1.47 0.29 11.37
N SER A 63 1.49 -0.34 12.55
CA SER A 63 0.28 -0.62 13.35
C SER A 63 -0.13 0.58 14.22
N GLN A 64 0.09 1.81 13.74
CA GLN A 64 -0.48 3.01 14.36
C GLN A 64 -1.73 3.44 13.59
N GLU A 65 -2.78 3.82 14.30
CA GLU A 65 -4.08 4.16 13.72
C GLU A 65 -3.99 5.20 12.59
N HIS A 66 -3.23 6.27 12.81
CA HIS A 66 -3.06 7.34 11.82
C HIS A 66 -2.23 6.89 10.61
N ILE A 67 -1.32 5.92 10.78
CA ILE A 67 -0.54 5.33 9.69
C ILE A 67 -1.44 4.44 8.83
N ILE A 68 -2.23 3.55 9.44
CA ILE A 68 -3.20 2.72 8.71
C ILE A 68 -4.21 3.59 7.96
N LEU A 69 -4.73 4.65 8.59
CA LEU A 69 -5.60 5.61 7.92
C LEU A 69 -4.90 6.22 6.69
N LYS A 70 -3.62 6.60 6.81
CA LYS A 70 -2.88 7.19 5.69
C LYS A 70 -2.63 6.20 4.56
N LEU A 71 -2.33 4.94 4.86
CA LEU A 71 -2.22 3.86 3.87
C LEU A 71 -3.55 3.64 3.15
N VAL A 72 -4.67 3.69 3.87
CA VAL A 72 -6.02 3.63 3.29
C VAL A 72 -6.24 4.81 2.33
N GLU A 73 -5.86 6.03 2.71
CA GLU A 73 -5.98 7.19 1.82
C GLU A 73 -5.19 7.02 0.52
N TYR A 74 -3.98 6.44 0.55
CA TYR A 74 -3.20 6.20 -0.66
C TYR A 74 -3.86 5.20 -1.62
N VAL A 75 -4.66 4.26 -1.12
CA VAL A 75 -5.34 3.26 -1.97
C VAL A 75 -6.74 3.67 -2.39
N THR A 76 -7.34 4.70 -1.79
CA THR A 76 -8.71 5.14 -2.10
C THR A 76 -8.83 6.57 -2.64
N LYS A 77 -7.87 7.46 -2.37
CA LYS A 77 -7.92 8.86 -2.82
C LYS A 77 -6.98 9.09 -4.00
N PRO A 78 -7.38 9.93 -4.99
CA PRO A 78 -6.45 10.39 -6.02
C PRO A 78 -5.23 11.08 -5.41
N ALA A 79 -4.06 10.92 -6.03
CA ALA A 79 -2.84 11.61 -5.66
C ALA A 79 -3.03 13.14 -5.65
N GLN A 80 -2.45 13.82 -4.66
CA GLN A 80 -2.51 15.27 -4.54
C GLN A 80 -1.70 15.94 -5.64
N ASN A 81 -0.56 15.35 -6.02
CA ASN A 81 0.22 15.76 -7.16
C ASN A 81 0.20 14.70 -8.28
N PRO A 82 -0.69 14.83 -9.29
CA PRO A 82 -0.77 13.87 -10.39
C PRO A 82 0.46 13.82 -11.31
N GLN A 83 1.43 14.72 -11.15
CA GLN A 83 2.68 14.73 -11.92
C GLN A 83 3.82 14.01 -11.20
N ASP A 84 3.61 13.59 -9.94
CA ASP A 84 4.59 12.83 -9.18
C ASP A 84 4.30 11.33 -9.31
N ASP A 85 5.12 10.63 -10.10
CA ASP A 85 5.00 9.19 -10.31
C ASP A 85 5.12 8.38 -9.02
N ILE A 86 5.84 8.89 -8.00
CA ILE A 86 5.96 8.21 -6.70
C ILE A 86 4.61 8.25 -5.98
N GLU A 87 3.96 9.41 -5.96
CA GLU A 87 2.65 9.58 -5.34
C GLU A 87 1.55 8.85 -6.11
N LEU A 88 1.64 8.83 -7.45
CA LEU A 88 0.63 8.24 -8.32
C LEU A 88 0.72 6.71 -8.39
N LEU A 89 1.94 6.14 -8.31
CA LEU A 89 2.18 4.72 -8.51
C LEU A 89 2.76 4.01 -7.29
N LYS A 90 3.84 4.54 -6.69
CA LYS A 90 4.58 3.83 -5.63
C LYS A 90 3.81 3.81 -4.31
N TYR A 91 3.31 4.95 -3.82
CA TYR A 91 2.60 4.98 -2.53
C TYR A 91 1.33 4.11 -2.52
N PRO A 92 0.43 4.17 -3.53
CA PRO A 92 -0.73 3.30 -3.57
C PRO A 92 -0.35 1.81 -3.64
N TYR A 93 0.67 1.48 -4.45
CA TYR A 93 1.15 0.09 -4.60
C TYR A 93 1.67 -0.47 -3.27
N VAL A 94 2.64 0.21 -2.65
CA VAL A 94 3.27 -0.26 -1.41
C VAL A 94 2.25 -0.26 -0.26
N SER A 95 1.37 0.75 -0.19
CA SER A 95 0.30 0.78 0.81
C SER A 95 -0.65 -0.40 0.68
N CYS A 96 -1.04 -0.75 -0.54
CA CYS A 96 -1.87 -1.93 -0.79
C CYS A 96 -1.17 -3.23 -0.34
N GLU A 97 0.12 -3.40 -0.65
CA GLU A 97 0.88 -4.57 -0.21
C GLU A 97 0.97 -4.66 1.32
N VAL A 98 1.16 -3.54 2.02
CA VAL A 98 1.17 -3.50 3.49
C VAL A 98 -0.20 -3.83 4.06
N LEU A 99 -1.28 -3.27 3.52
CA LEU A 99 -2.63 -3.57 4.01
C LEU A 99 -3.04 -5.05 3.76
N CYS A 100 -2.42 -5.71 2.78
CA CYS A 100 -2.69 -7.10 2.41
C CYS A 100 -1.67 -8.11 2.95
N CYS A 101 -0.81 -7.73 3.90
CA CYS A 101 0.31 -8.59 4.33
C CYS A 101 -0.03 -9.70 5.36
N ASP A 102 -1.31 -9.95 5.62
CA ASP A 102 -1.80 -10.93 6.62
C ASP A 102 -1.20 -10.73 8.04
N ILE A 103 -0.93 -9.47 8.43
CA ILE A 103 -0.46 -9.11 9.77
C ILE A 103 -1.64 -8.66 10.62
N MET A 104 -1.93 -9.44 11.68
CA MET A 104 -3.11 -9.24 12.54
C MET A 104 -3.19 -7.84 13.15
N SER A 105 -2.08 -7.25 13.61
CA SER A 105 -2.10 -5.90 14.20
C SER A 105 -2.49 -4.81 13.19
N ILE A 106 -2.15 -5.00 11.91
CA ILE A 106 -2.54 -4.10 10.82
C ILE A 106 -4.01 -4.30 10.50
N THR A 107 -4.45 -5.55 10.31
CA THR A 107 -5.84 -5.88 9.96
C THR A 107 -6.83 -5.50 11.07
N ASP A 108 -6.47 -5.70 12.34
CA ASP A 108 -7.32 -5.36 13.48
C ASP A 108 -7.55 -3.85 13.56
N ILE A 109 -6.51 -3.04 13.33
CA ILE A 109 -6.65 -1.58 13.32
C ILE A 109 -7.51 -1.14 12.14
N LEU A 110 -7.24 -1.66 10.94
CA LEU A 110 -8.05 -1.37 9.76
C LEU A 110 -9.54 -1.63 10.00
N ALA A 111 -9.87 -2.76 10.64
CA ALA A 111 -11.26 -3.20 10.85
C ALA A 111 -11.95 -2.54 12.06
N THR A 112 -11.23 -2.28 13.15
CA THR A 112 -11.84 -1.96 14.46
C THR A 112 -11.49 -0.59 15.01
N ALA A 113 -10.38 0.02 14.58
CA ALA A 113 -9.93 1.28 15.16
C ALA A 113 -10.94 2.42 14.95
N SER A 114 -10.93 3.34 15.92
CA SER A 114 -11.87 4.47 16.00
C SER A 114 -13.35 4.09 15.79
N ASN A 115 -13.76 2.88 16.23
CA ASN A 115 -15.11 2.35 16.05
C ASN A 115 -15.49 2.14 14.56
N GLY A 116 -14.53 1.70 13.75
CA GLY A 116 -14.74 1.42 12.32
C GLY A 116 -14.68 2.64 11.41
N LYS A 117 -14.20 3.80 11.90
CA LYS A 117 -14.06 5.00 11.05
C LYS A 117 -13.09 4.81 9.89
N ILE A 118 -12.01 4.05 10.09
CA ILE A 118 -11.06 3.76 9.00
C ILE A 118 -11.75 2.97 7.89
N VAL A 119 -12.58 1.98 8.25
CA VAL A 119 -13.44 1.27 7.28
C VAL A 119 -14.39 2.24 6.59
N GLY A 120 -14.97 3.19 7.32
CA GLY A 120 -15.77 4.27 6.74
C GLY A 120 -15.03 5.01 5.62
N VAL A 121 -13.82 5.51 5.90
CA VAL A 121 -12.97 6.21 4.91
C VAL A 121 -12.57 5.29 3.75
N PHE A 122 -12.33 4.01 4.00
CA PHE A 122 -12.07 3.04 2.95
C PHE A 122 -13.29 2.88 2.02
N LEU A 123 -14.49 2.78 2.58
CA LEU A 123 -15.72 2.59 1.82
C LEU A 123 -16.26 3.86 1.15
N GLU A 124 -15.89 5.05 1.63
CA GLU A 124 -16.16 6.34 0.96
C GLU A 124 -15.64 6.36 -0.49
N PHE A 125 -14.68 5.50 -0.84
CA PHE A 125 -14.24 5.28 -2.23
C PHE A 125 -15.41 4.97 -3.18
N LEU A 126 -16.40 4.20 -2.72
CA LEU A 126 -17.57 3.81 -3.51
C LEU A 126 -18.57 4.94 -3.70
N ASP A 127 -18.48 5.99 -2.87
CA ASP A 127 -19.35 7.16 -2.91
C ASP A 127 -18.76 8.28 -3.82
N LEU A 128 -17.56 8.08 -4.38
CA LEU A 128 -16.94 9.00 -5.34
C LEU A 128 -17.69 9.04 -6.69
N PRO A 129 -17.72 10.19 -7.38
CA PRO A 129 -18.39 10.30 -8.68
C PRO A 129 -17.71 9.43 -9.74
N ALA A 130 -18.51 8.75 -10.56
CA ALA A 130 -18.01 7.94 -11.66
C ALA A 130 -17.40 8.79 -12.81
N PRO A 131 -16.41 8.28 -13.56
CA PRO A 131 -15.77 6.98 -13.37
C PRO A 131 -14.73 6.98 -12.25
N LEU A 132 -14.69 5.89 -11.48
CA LEU A 132 -13.63 5.67 -10.48
C LEU A 132 -12.28 5.44 -11.17
N ASN A 133 -11.20 5.81 -10.48
CA ASN A 133 -9.84 5.54 -10.96
C ASN A 133 -9.61 4.01 -11.06
N PRO A 134 -9.32 3.45 -12.25
CA PRO A 134 -9.17 2.01 -12.43
C PRO A 134 -8.04 1.39 -11.58
N LEU A 135 -6.95 2.12 -11.36
CA LEU A 135 -5.82 1.66 -10.55
C LEU A 135 -6.24 1.52 -9.08
N LEU A 136 -6.85 2.57 -8.51
CA LEU A 136 -7.33 2.56 -7.14
C LEU A 136 -8.46 1.55 -6.93
N CYS A 137 -9.31 1.34 -7.95
CA CYS A 137 -10.33 0.31 -7.94
C CYS A 137 -9.72 -1.09 -7.75
N GLY A 138 -8.62 -1.39 -8.46
CA GLY A 138 -7.90 -2.65 -8.29
C GLY A 138 -7.32 -2.83 -6.88
N TYR A 139 -6.78 -1.76 -6.28
CA TYR A 139 -6.29 -1.82 -4.89
C TYR A 139 -7.43 -1.98 -3.88
N PHE A 140 -8.53 -1.26 -4.08
CA PHE A 140 -9.74 -1.40 -3.26
C PHE A 140 -10.28 -2.84 -3.28
N GLU A 141 -10.40 -3.43 -4.47
CA GLU A 141 -10.83 -4.82 -4.64
C GLU A 141 -9.87 -5.78 -3.90
N LYS A 142 -8.56 -5.60 -4.09
CA LYS A 142 -7.55 -6.44 -3.45
C LYS A 142 -7.59 -6.38 -1.92
N VAL A 143 -7.66 -5.18 -1.34
CA VAL A 143 -7.76 -5.00 0.13
C VAL A 143 -9.07 -5.59 0.66
N THR A 144 -10.17 -5.42 -0.08
CA THR A 144 -11.47 -6.00 0.26
C THR A 144 -11.42 -7.54 0.32
N LEU A 145 -10.74 -8.18 -0.64
CA LEU A 145 -10.60 -9.63 -0.70
C LEU A 145 -9.66 -10.19 0.37
N ASN A 146 -8.61 -9.46 0.75
CA ASN A 146 -7.67 -9.88 1.79
C ASN A 146 -8.28 -9.73 3.20
N GLY A 147 -9.07 -8.68 3.42
CA GLY A 147 -9.79 -8.47 4.68
C GLY A 147 -10.98 -9.41 4.83
N TYR A 148 -10.78 -10.65 5.30
CA TYR A 148 -11.88 -11.54 5.71
C TYR A 148 -12.83 -10.87 6.73
N SER A 149 -12.34 -9.88 7.49
CA SER A 149 -13.13 -9.08 8.41
C SER A 149 -13.82 -7.86 7.78
N LEU A 150 -13.43 -7.43 6.58
CA LEU A 150 -14.07 -6.34 5.85
C LEU A 150 -15.23 -6.83 4.98
N SER A 151 -15.16 -8.07 4.48
CA SER A 151 -16.25 -8.66 3.69
C SER A 151 -17.56 -8.77 4.48
N SER A 152 -17.49 -9.05 5.79
CA SER A 152 -18.65 -9.01 6.69
C SER A 152 -19.20 -7.60 6.93
N LEU A 153 -18.34 -6.58 6.91
CA LEU A 153 -18.73 -5.18 7.06
C LEU A 153 -19.37 -4.62 5.78
N ILE A 154 -18.88 -5.02 4.60
CA ILE A 154 -19.44 -4.61 3.31
C ILE A 154 -20.82 -5.23 3.09
N GLY A 155 -21.02 -6.50 3.45
CA GLY A 155 -22.31 -7.18 3.33
C GLY A 155 -23.42 -6.65 4.27
N SER A 156 -23.10 -5.70 5.15
CA SER A 156 -24.08 -5.08 6.07
C SER A 156 -24.59 -3.70 5.60
N ARG A 157 -24.18 -3.23 4.41
CA ARG A 157 -24.60 -1.92 3.83
C ARG A 157 -25.88 -1.99 2.98
N ASP A 158 -26.57 -3.13 2.95
CA ASP A 158 -27.87 -3.32 2.27
C ASP A 158 -29.08 -2.95 3.16
#